data_AF-A0A1Y1W4S2-F1
#
_entry.id   AF-A0A1Y1W4S2-F1
#
_cell.length_a   1.000
_cell.length_b   1.000
_cell.length_c   1.000
_cell.angle_alpha   90.00
_cell.angle_beta   90.00
_cell.angle_gamma   90.00
#
_symmetry.space_group_name_H-M   'P 1'
#
loop_
_entity.id
_entity.type
_entity.pdbx_description
1 polymer ?
#
loop_
_entity_poly.entity_id
_entity_poly.type
_entity_poly.pdbx_seq_one_letter_code
_entity_poly.pdbx_strand_id
1 'polypeptide(L)'
;KIKKQHHKRLNFPAQEIQQLREALENDPVDTLAATLQAYHEWRFVRGDMYHWIKVLNRFDGILADVCSKYNLSVPQAQAFDSGTQSLLVAILSFSCQLLENCINRNLYSSTDRLDLLLNTSDHAVLECTLRI
;
A
#
# COMPACT_ATOMS: atom_id res chain seq x y z
N LYS A 1 -25.07 -4.51 28.47
CA LYS A 1 -24.48 -3.24 27.98
C LYS A 1 -23.00 -3.49 27.67
N ILE A 2 -22.64 -3.68 26.40
CA ILE A 2 -21.24 -3.91 25.99
C ILE A 2 -20.52 -2.57 26.06
N LYS A 3 -19.51 -2.46 26.94
CA LYS A 3 -18.66 -1.27 27.03
C LYS A 3 -17.83 -1.21 25.75
N LYS A 4 -18.15 -0.26 24.86
CA LYS A 4 -17.31 0.06 23.70
C LYS A 4 -15.93 0.46 24.22
N GLN A 5 -14.92 -0.35 23.93
CA GLN A 5 -13.52 -0.02 24.17
C GLN A 5 -13.24 1.31 23.45
N HIS A 6 -12.96 2.37 24.21
CA HIS A 6 -12.39 3.58 23.66
C HIS A 6 -10.97 3.26 23.24
N HIS A 7 -10.75 2.95 21.95
CA HIS A 7 -9.43 3.07 21.37
C HIS A 7 -8.99 4.52 21.61
N LYS A 8 -7.93 4.71 22.41
CA LYS A 8 -7.36 6.04 22.65
C LYS A 8 -7.07 6.64 21.28
N ARG A 9 -7.79 7.72 20.95
CA ARG A 9 -7.57 8.51 19.73
C ARG A 9 -6.20 9.15 19.87
N LEU A 10 -5.18 8.51 19.29
CA LEU A 10 -3.88 9.14 19.15
C LEU A 10 -4.04 10.23 18.08
N ASN A 11 -4.13 11.48 18.53
CA ASN A 11 -4.04 12.63 17.65
C ASN A 11 -2.56 12.82 17.30
N PHE A 12 -2.17 12.41 16.12
CA PHE A 12 -0.85 12.74 15.59
C PHE A 12 -0.85 14.17 15.03
N PRO A 13 0.24 14.93 15.22
CA PRO A 13 0.36 16.25 14.63
C PRO A 13 0.30 16.14 13.11
N ALA A 14 -0.37 17.09 12.45
CA ALA A 14 -0.50 17.14 10.99
C ALA A 14 0.87 17.08 10.26
N GLN A 15 1.94 17.47 10.95
CA GLN A 15 3.31 17.41 10.46
C GLN A 15 3.83 15.99 10.25
N GLU A 16 3.50 15.02 11.11
CA GLU A 16 3.97 13.63 10.96
C GLU A 16 3.36 12.96 9.73
N ILE A 17 2.07 13.19 9.48
CA ILE A 17 1.39 12.68 8.25
C ILE A 17 1.99 13.33 7.00
N GLN A 18 2.33 14.63 7.07
CA GLN A 18 2.97 15.33 5.96
C GLN A 18 4.37 14.79 5.69
N GLN A 19 5.19 14.58 6.73
CA GLN A 19 6.52 13.98 6.62
C GLN A 19 6.45 12.56 6.06
N LEU A 20 5.50 11.75 6.52
CA LEU A 20 5.27 10.41 5.99
C LEU A 20 4.93 10.47 4.50
N ARG A 21 4.00 11.33 4.10
CA ARG A 21 3.64 11.49 2.68
C ARG A 21 4.82 11.94 1.83
N GLU A 22 5.59 12.91 2.30
CA GLU A 22 6.75 13.43 1.59
C GLU A 22 7.84 12.36 1.43
N ALA A 23 8.09 11.57 2.48
CA ALA A 23 8.99 10.42 2.43
C ALA A 23 8.48 9.37 1.42
N LEU A 24 7.21 8.99 1.48
CA LEU A 24 6.63 8.01 0.55
C LEU A 24 6.56 8.54 -0.90
N GLU A 25 6.50 9.85 -1.11
CA GLU A 25 6.53 10.46 -2.44
C GLU A 25 7.95 10.50 -3.02
N ASN A 26 8.98 10.77 -2.21
CA ASN A 26 10.32 11.13 -2.71
C ASN A 26 11.45 10.16 -2.36
N ASP A 27 11.33 9.36 -1.30
CA ASP A 27 12.40 8.44 -0.88
C ASP A 27 12.71 7.41 -1.98
N PRO A 28 13.94 6.90 -2.11
CA PRO A 28 14.26 5.84 -3.06
C PRO A 28 13.37 4.59 -2.90
N VAL A 29 13.12 3.87 -4.00
CA VAL A 29 12.30 2.64 -3.98
C VAL A 29 12.90 1.57 -3.05
N ASP A 30 14.23 1.52 -2.95
CA ASP A 30 14.94 0.55 -2.10
C ASP A 30 14.66 0.72 -0.60
N THR A 31 14.37 1.96 -0.15
CA THR A 31 14.03 2.24 1.25
C THR A 31 12.53 2.25 1.50
N LEU A 32 11.73 2.34 0.45
CA LEU A 32 10.27 2.49 0.53
C LEU A 32 9.59 1.36 1.30
N ALA A 33 10.01 0.11 1.07
CA ALA A 33 9.44 -1.05 1.76
C ALA A 33 9.67 -0.96 3.28
N ALA A 34 10.89 -0.60 3.70
CA ALA A 34 11.22 -0.45 5.11
C ALA A 34 10.44 0.71 5.76
N THR A 35 10.32 1.84 5.06
CA THR A 35 9.52 2.98 5.52
C THR A 35 8.06 2.56 5.71
N LEU A 36 7.45 1.89 4.75
CA LEU A 36 6.05 1.42 4.84
C LEU A 36 5.84 0.39 5.96
N GLN A 37 6.76 -0.56 6.13
CA GLN A 37 6.69 -1.59 7.16
C GLN A 37 6.80 -1.02 8.59
N ALA A 38 7.45 0.13 8.76
CA ALA A 38 7.45 0.84 10.04
C ALA A 38 6.03 1.29 10.46
N TYR A 39 5.10 1.45 9.50
CA TYR A 39 3.71 1.89 9.71
C TYR A 39 2.70 0.74 9.53
N HIS A 40 2.85 -0.34 10.29
CA HIS A 40 1.94 -1.50 10.27
C HIS A 40 0.54 -1.24 10.87
N GLU A 41 0.37 -0.15 11.62
CA GLU A 41 -0.92 0.24 12.22
C GLU A 41 -1.32 1.63 11.75
N TRP A 42 -2.60 1.80 11.36
CA TRP A 42 -3.14 3.13 11.13
C TRP A 42 -3.38 3.84 12.45
N ARG A 43 -2.44 4.71 12.82
CA ARG A 43 -2.52 5.47 14.07
C ARG A 43 -3.13 6.87 13.87
N PHE A 44 -3.36 7.28 12.63
CA PHE A 44 -3.90 8.60 12.31
C PHE A 44 -5.42 8.66 12.47
N VAL A 45 -5.95 9.88 12.55
CA VAL A 45 -7.40 10.09 12.39
C VAL A 45 -7.83 9.69 10.98
N ARG A 46 -9.12 9.39 10.79
CA ARG A 46 -9.70 9.13 9.46
C ARG A 46 -9.37 10.30 8.53
N GLY A 47 -8.73 9.99 7.41
CA GLY A 47 -8.20 10.97 6.46
C GLY A 47 -9.02 11.09 5.17
N ASP A 48 -8.49 11.86 4.23
CA ASP A 48 -9.02 12.00 2.87
C ASP A 48 -7.95 11.54 1.87
N MET A 49 -8.34 10.66 0.95
CA MET A 49 -7.45 10.07 -0.05
C MET A 49 -6.88 11.09 -1.04
N TYR A 50 -7.48 12.29 -1.18
CA TYR A 50 -6.89 13.38 -1.98
C TYR A 50 -5.45 13.72 -1.59
N HIS A 51 -5.10 13.59 -0.30
CA HIS A 51 -3.75 13.88 0.19
C HIS A 51 -2.72 12.81 -0.20
N TRP A 52 -3.18 11.66 -0.68
CA TRP A 52 -2.36 10.50 -0.99
C TRP A 52 -2.24 10.27 -2.50
N ILE A 53 -2.90 11.07 -3.34
CA ILE A 53 -2.91 10.91 -4.81
C ILE A 53 -1.50 10.73 -5.38
N LYS A 54 -0.55 11.57 -4.96
CA LYS A 54 0.82 11.48 -5.48
C LYS A 54 1.54 10.19 -5.06
N VAL A 55 1.31 9.75 -3.83
CA VAL A 55 1.84 8.48 -3.30
C VAL A 55 1.19 7.30 -4.04
N LEU A 56 -0.12 7.34 -4.26
CA LEU A 56 -0.87 6.33 -5.01
C LEU A 56 -0.38 6.24 -6.47
N ASN A 57 -0.21 7.38 -7.15
CA ASN A 57 0.34 7.41 -8.52
C ASN A 57 1.75 6.81 -8.58
N ARG A 58 2.57 7.06 -7.55
CA ARG A 58 3.90 6.46 -7.45
C ARG A 58 3.81 4.95 -7.25
N PHE A 59 2.90 4.47 -6.40
CA PHE A 59 2.65 3.05 -6.23
C PHE A 59 2.16 2.40 -7.52
N ASP A 60 1.27 3.05 -8.26
CA ASP A 60 0.80 2.57 -9.56
C ASP A 60 1.93 2.36 -10.55
N GLY A 61 2.90 3.29 -10.60
CA GLY A 61 4.11 3.16 -11.41
C GLY A 61 4.93 1.94 -10.99
N ILE A 62 5.20 1.78 -9.69
CA ILE A 62 5.97 0.65 -9.15
C ILE A 62 5.28 -0.68 -9.44
N LEU A 63 3.96 -0.77 -9.20
CA LEU A 63 3.18 -1.97 -9.47
C LEU A 63 3.18 -2.30 -10.97
N ALA A 64 3.08 -1.29 -11.85
CA ALA A 64 3.19 -1.47 -13.30
C ALA A 64 4.56 -2.05 -13.71
N ASP A 65 5.64 -1.48 -13.17
CA ASP A 65 7.01 -1.91 -13.47
C ASP A 65 7.24 -3.35 -13.02
N VAL A 66 6.75 -3.73 -11.84
CA VAL A 66 6.85 -5.10 -11.33
C VAL A 66 6.01 -6.07 -12.16
N CYS A 67 4.77 -5.72 -12.50
CA CYS A 67 3.92 -6.55 -13.35
C CYS A 67 4.57 -6.78 -14.72
N SER A 68 5.20 -5.76 -15.29
CA SER A 68 5.95 -5.87 -16.55
C SER A 68 7.22 -6.72 -16.40
N LYS A 69 8.03 -6.48 -15.36
CA LYS A 69 9.29 -7.20 -15.10
C LYS A 69 9.07 -8.71 -14.97
N TYR A 70 7.99 -9.13 -14.31
CA TYR A 70 7.67 -10.54 -14.09
C TYR A 70 6.65 -11.12 -15.07
N ASN A 71 6.23 -10.33 -16.06
CA ASN A 71 5.22 -10.69 -17.07
C ASN A 71 3.94 -11.30 -16.45
N LEU A 72 3.34 -10.60 -15.49
CA LEU A 72 2.13 -11.06 -14.78
C LEU A 72 0.84 -10.96 -15.61
N SER A 73 0.96 -10.75 -16.93
CA SER A 73 -0.14 -10.93 -17.88
C SER A 73 -0.54 -12.40 -18.06
N VAL A 74 0.34 -13.30 -17.62
CA VAL A 74 0.15 -14.75 -17.57
C VAL A 74 0.55 -15.27 -16.18
N PRO A 75 0.19 -16.50 -15.81
CA PRO A 75 0.65 -17.12 -14.56
C PRO A 75 2.16 -17.00 -14.39
N GLN A 76 2.58 -16.56 -13.19
CA GLN A 76 3.96 -16.23 -12.88
C GLN A 76 4.90 -17.40 -13.15
N ALA A 77 5.91 -17.18 -14.01
CA ALA A 77 6.92 -18.18 -14.34
C ALA A 77 8.18 -18.09 -13.45
N GLN A 78 8.52 -16.88 -12.99
CA GLN A 78 9.68 -16.62 -12.15
C GLN A 78 9.25 -16.01 -10.82
N ALA A 79 9.69 -16.60 -9.71
CA ALA A 79 9.45 -16.08 -8.38
C ALA A 79 10.02 -14.67 -8.19
N PHE A 80 9.35 -13.86 -7.37
CA PHE A 80 9.86 -12.54 -6.99
C PHE A 80 11.19 -12.66 -6.23
N ASP A 81 12.09 -11.71 -6.44
CA ASP A 81 13.22 -11.55 -5.52
C ASP A 81 12.71 -11.00 -4.18
N SER A 82 13.49 -11.19 -3.11
CA SER A 82 13.07 -10.82 -1.75
C SER A 82 12.78 -9.32 -1.60
N GLY A 83 13.48 -8.46 -2.34
CA GLY A 83 13.24 -7.02 -2.36
C GLY A 83 11.90 -6.68 -3.01
N THR A 84 11.65 -7.23 -4.20
CA THR A 84 10.38 -7.04 -4.93
C THR A 84 9.20 -7.56 -4.11
N GLN A 85 9.31 -8.76 -3.53
CA GLN A 85 8.25 -9.36 -2.72
C GLN A 85 7.90 -8.50 -1.49
N SER A 86 8.93 -8.07 -0.75
CA SER A 86 8.78 -7.20 0.42
C SER A 86 8.14 -5.86 0.06
N LEU A 87 8.54 -5.28 -1.06
CA LEU A 87 7.98 -4.02 -1.57
C LEU A 87 6.51 -4.14 -1.96
N LEU A 88 6.14 -5.19 -2.71
CA LEU A 88 4.75 -5.44 -3.10
C LEU A 88 3.85 -5.59 -1.88
N VAL A 89 4.24 -6.44 -0.92
CA VAL A 89 3.47 -6.65 0.31
C VAL A 89 3.32 -5.35 1.09
N ALA A 90 4.38 -4.55 1.20
CA ALA A 90 4.34 -3.27 1.91
C ALA A 90 3.38 -2.26 1.24
N ILE A 91 3.44 -2.13 -0.09
CA ILE A 91 2.55 -1.23 -0.86
C ILE A 91 1.09 -1.67 -0.75
N LEU A 92 0.80 -2.96 -0.95
CA LEU A 92 -0.56 -3.50 -0.91
C LEU A 92 -1.16 -3.39 0.49
N SER A 93 -0.37 -3.69 1.53
CA SER A 93 -0.81 -3.55 2.93
C SER A 93 -1.13 -2.11 3.29
N PHE A 94 -0.28 -1.16 2.88
CA PHE A 94 -0.55 0.26 3.12
C PHE A 94 -1.74 0.78 2.30
N SER A 95 -1.94 0.27 1.08
CA SER A 95 -3.11 0.58 0.26
C SER A 95 -4.41 0.11 0.94
N CYS A 96 -4.41 -1.09 1.53
CA CYS A 96 -5.52 -1.56 2.38
C CYS A 96 -5.79 -0.58 3.53
N GLN A 97 -4.75 -0.17 4.27
CA GLN A 97 -4.91 0.78 5.38
C GLN A 97 -5.51 2.12 4.91
N LEU A 98 -5.06 2.66 3.76
CA LEU A 98 -5.62 3.87 3.19
C LEU A 98 -7.10 3.69 2.85
N LEU A 99 -7.48 2.58 2.21
CA LEU A 99 -8.87 2.31 1.86
C LEU A 99 -9.74 2.20 3.11
N GLU A 100 -9.29 1.51 4.15
CA GLU A 100 -10.02 1.36 5.40
C GLU A 100 -10.22 2.69 6.15
N ASN A 101 -9.19 3.55 6.14
CA ASN A 101 -9.09 4.72 7.00
C ASN A 101 -9.24 6.07 6.29
N CYS A 102 -9.38 6.11 4.97
CA CYS A 102 -9.66 7.33 4.21
C CYS A 102 -11.04 7.32 3.54
N ILE A 103 -11.58 8.51 3.32
CA ILE A 103 -12.74 8.75 2.44
C ILE A 103 -12.30 8.94 0.98
N ASN A 104 -13.25 9.04 0.04
CA ASN A 104 -13.00 9.17 -1.41
C ASN A 104 -12.23 7.98 -2.01
N ARG A 105 -12.65 6.77 -1.64
CA ARG A 105 -12.02 5.49 -2.05
C ARG A 105 -11.96 5.28 -3.57
N ASN A 106 -12.84 5.95 -4.32
CA ASN A 106 -12.85 5.94 -5.78
C ASN A 106 -11.59 6.56 -6.42
N LEU A 107 -10.74 7.24 -5.64
CA LEU A 107 -9.44 7.71 -6.09
C LEU A 107 -8.38 6.60 -6.16
N TYR A 108 -8.68 5.39 -5.69
CA TYR A 108 -7.82 4.23 -5.86
C TYR A 108 -8.11 3.61 -7.23
N SER A 109 -7.18 3.78 -8.17
CA SER A 109 -7.32 3.37 -9.57
C SER A 109 -6.37 2.24 -9.98
N SER A 110 -5.74 1.57 -9.02
CA SER A 110 -4.76 0.51 -9.27
C SER A 110 -5.36 -0.84 -9.66
N THR A 111 -6.68 -0.93 -9.88
CA THR A 111 -7.40 -2.20 -10.09
C THR A 111 -6.82 -3.02 -11.24
N ASP A 112 -6.43 -2.37 -12.34
CA ASP A 112 -5.82 -3.06 -13.49
C ASP A 112 -4.49 -3.74 -13.13
N ARG A 113 -3.75 -3.23 -12.14
CA ARG A 113 -2.51 -3.83 -11.64
C ARG A 113 -2.80 -4.96 -10.68
N LEU A 114 -3.82 -4.82 -9.84
CA LEU A 114 -4.26 -5.87 -8.94
C LEU A 114 -4.72 -7.10 -9.73
N ASP A 115 -5.45 -6.91 -10.83
CA ASP A 115 -5.88 -8.01 -11.71
C ASP A 115 -4.70 -8.81 -12.27
N LEU A 116 -3.61 -8.14 -12.64
CA LEU A 116 -2.37 -8.81 -13.07
C LEU A 116 -1.69 -9.54 -11.90
N LEU A 117 -1.67 -8.93 -10.72
CA LEU A 117 -1.08 -9.54 -9.52
C LEU A 117 -1.79 -10.83 -9.09
N LEU A 118 -3.05 -11.04 -9.49
CA LEU A 118 -3.75 -12.32 -9.26
C LEU A 118 -3.06 -13.52 -9.95
N ASN A 119 -2.21 -13.28 -10.96
CA ASN A 119 -1.42 -14.32 -11.61
C ASN A 119 -0.15 -14.69 -10.83
N THR A 120 0.10 -14.10 -9.66
CA THR A 120 1.26 -14.44 -8.84
C THR A 120 1.16 -15.83 -8.20
N SER A 121 2.30 -16.50 -8.06
CA SER A 121 2.46 -17.70 -7.24
C SER A 121 2.89 -17.39 -5.80
N ASP A 122 3.19 -16.13 -5.47
CA ASP A 122 3.59 -15.72 -4.12
C ASP A 122 2.35 -15.56 -3.22
N HIS A 123 2.28 -16.38 -2.18
CA HIS A 123 1.10 -16.42 -1.31
C HIS A 123 0.86 -15.10 -0.56
N ALA A 124 1.93 -14.44 -0.10
CA ALA A 124 1.80 -13.21 0.68
C ALA A 124 1.33 -12.04 -0.20
N VAL A 125 1.86 -11.94 -1.41
CA VAL A 125 1.41 -10.94 -2.40
C VAL A 125 -0.04 -11.19 -2.81
N LEU A 126 -0.40 -12.45 -3.08
CA LEU A 126 -1.78 -12.81 -3.44
C LEU A 126 -2.76 -12.48 -2.31
N GLU A 127 -2.42 -12.83 -1.07
CA GLU A 127 -3.27 -12.54 0.10
C GLU A 127 -3.47 -11.02 0.28
N CYS A 128 -2.41 -10.22 0.12
CA CYS A 128 -2.52 -8.76 0.22
C CYS A 128 -3.33 -8.17 -0.93
N THR A 129 -3.21 -8.72 -2.14
CA THR A 129 -3.99 -8.29 -3.32
C THR A 129 -5.48 -8.52 -3.11
N LEU A 130 -5.87 -9.67 -2.54
CA LEU A 130 -7.27 -10.05 -2.30
C LEU A 130 -7.93 -9.29 -1.14
N ARG A 131 -7.15 -8.58 -0.30
CA ARG A 131 -7.66 -7.78 0.82
C ARG A 131 -8.12 -6.38 0.41
N ILE A 132 -7.65 -5.89 -0.74
CA ILE A 132 -7.99 -4.57 -1.28
C ILE A 132 -9.44 -4.57 -1.77
#